data_AF-A0A7C4IT65-F1
#
_entry.id   AF-A0A7C4IT65-F1
#
_cell.length_a   1.000
_cell.length_b   1.000
_cell.length_c   1.000
_cell.angle_alpha   90.00
_cell.angle_beta   90.00
_cell.angle_gamma   90.00
#
_symmetry.space_group_name_H-M   'P 1'
#
loop_
_entity.id
_entity.type
_entity.pdbx_description
1 polymer ?
#
loop_
_entity_poly.entity_id
_entity_poly.type
_entity_poly.pdbx_seq_one_letter_code
_entity_poly.pdbx_strand_id
1 'polypeptide(L)'
;MFVLESYAAAVVFCIITMLCWGSWANTQKLAGRSWRFELFYWDYVIGVLLMALILAFTLGSIGEKGRPFLEDLRQAQWPAQGWALLGGVVFNAANILLVAAIALAGMAVAFPVGIGLALIVGTIVNYINQPTGNPVLLFSGMVLVAAAIVLDALAYRRLPSQKESGGG
;
A
#
# COMPACT_ATOMS: atom_id res chain seq x y z
N MET A 1 -7.09 -5.71 23.16
CA MET A 1 -6.75 -5.69 21.72
C MET A 1 -6.50 -7.11 21.23
N PHE A 2 -6.85 -7.42 19.99
CA PHE A 2 -6.57 -8.69 19.35
C PHE A 2 -5.09 -8.79 19.01
N VAL A 3 -4.44 -9.86 19.49
CA VAL A 3 -3.02 -10.13 19.25
C VAL A 3 -2.90 -11.52 18.64
N LEU A 4 -2.09 -11.63 17.58
CA LEU A 4 -1.82 -12.91 16.93
C LEU A 4 -0.86 -13.74 17.79
N GLU A 5 -1.32 -14.89 18.28
CA GLU A 5 -0.53 -15.73 19.20
C GLU A 5 0.23 -16.86 18.49
N SER A 6 -0.18 -17.21 17.25
CA SER A 6 0.44 -18.29 16.50
C SER A 6 0.98 -17.82 15.16
N TYR A 7 2.11 -18.40 14.78
CA TYR A 7 2.73 -18.17 13.47
C TYR A 7 1.77 -18.50 12.33
N ALA A 8 1.03 -19.61 12.45
CA ALA A 8 0.05 -20.02 11.45
C ALA A 8 -1.06 -18.96 11.27
N ALA A 9 -1.60 -18.41 12.36
CA ALA A 9 -2.58 -17.33 12.29
C ALA A 9 -1.97 -16.08 11.63
N ALA A 10 -0.73 -15.71 11.98
CA ALA A 10 -0.06 -14.57 11.36
C ALA A 10 0.12 -14.73 9.85
N VAL A 11 0.47 -15.92 9.37
CA VAL A 11 0.58 -16.22 7.94
C VAL A 11 -0.80 -16.12 7.26
N VAL A 12 -1.86 -16.66 7.87
CA VAL A 12 -3.22 -16.56 7.33
C VAL A 12 -3.65 -15.10 7.20
N PHE A 13 -3.44 -14.29 8.25
CA PHE A 13 -3.74 -12.86 8.19
C PHE A 13 -2.90 -12.13 7.14
N CYS A 14 -1.63 -12.50 6.96
CA CYS A 14 -0.79 -11.95 5.89
C CYS A 14 -1.38 -12.24 4.50
N ILE A 15 -1.85 -13.47 4.25
CA ILE A 15 -2.52 -13.83 2.99
C ILE A 15 -3.79 -12.99 2.81
N ILE A 16 -4.61 -12.85 3.86
CA ILE A 16 -5.82 -12.01 3.82
C ILE A 16 -5.45 -10.56 3.46
N THR A 17 -4.42 -9.99 4.10
CA THR A 17 -3.96 -8.62 3.80
C THR A 17 -3.50 -8.49 2.35
N MET A 18 -2.77 -9.47 1.81
CA MET A 18 -2.32 -9.46 0.42
C MET A 18 -3.49 -9.55 -0.57
N LEU A 19 -4.52 -10.35 -0.26
CA LEU A 19 -5.75 -10.40 -1.06
C LEU A 19 -6.51 -9.07 -1.02
N CYS A 20 -6.66 -8.47 0.16
CA CYS A 20 -7.31 -7.17 0.31
C CYS A 20 -6.54 -6.09 -0.48
N TRP A 21 -5.22 -6.05 -0.36
CA TRP A 21 -4.40 -5.05 -1.04
C TRP A 21 -4.44 -5.22 -2.57
N GLY A 22 -4.29 -6.45 -3.07
CA GLY A 22 -4.38 -6.73 -4.52
C GLY A 22 -5.78 -6.54 -5.10
N SER A 23 -6.83 -6.63 -4.28
CA SER A 23 -8.21 -6.44 -4.76
C SER A 23 -8.48 -5.01 -5.24
N TRP A 24 -7.79 -4.01 -4.68
CA TRP A 24 -7.96 -2.60 -5.05
C TRP A 24 -7.72 -2.33 -6.55
N ALA A 25 -6.61 -2.82 -7.11
CA ALA A 25 -6.30 -2.61 -8.52
C ALA A 25 -7.34 -3.30 -9.43
N ASN A 26 -7.84 -4.46 -9.01
CA ASN A 26 -8.85 -5.22 -9.75
C ASN A 26 -10.23 -4.55 -9.71
N THR A 27 -10.66 -4.06 -8.54
CA THR A 27 -11.92 -3.34 -8.40
C THR A 27 -11.89 -1.99 -9.10
N GLN A 28 -10.75 -1.30 -9.09
CA GLN A 28 -10.54 -0.08 -9.88
C GLN A 28 -10.69 -0.36 -11.38
N LYS A 29 -10.06 -1.42 -11.88
CA LYS A 29 -10.18 -1.82 -13.29
C LYS A 29 -11.62 -2.18 -13.69
N LEU A 30 -12.37 -2.81 -12.78
CA LEU A 30 -13.77 -3.16 -12.98
C LEU A 30 -14.68 -1.92 -13.00
N ALA A 31 -14.55 -1.05 -12.00
CA ALA A 31 -15.36 0.15 -11.83
C ALA A 31 -14.99 1.25 -12.84
N GLY A 32 -13.74 1.35 -13.26
CA GLY A 32 -13.24 2.37 -14.19
C GLY A 32 -13.88 2.35 -15.58
N ARG A 33 -14.66 1.30 -15.90
CA ARG A 33 -15.48 1.23 -17.14
C ARG A 33 -16.70 2.15 -17.10
N SER A 34 -17.23 2.42 -15.91
CA SER A 34 -18.49 3.15 -15.72
C SER A 34 -18.40 4.28 -14.70
N TRP A 35 -17.34 4.31 -13.89
CA TRP A 35 -17.14 5.27 -12.82
C TRP A 35 -15.83 6.03 -13.01
N ARG A 36 -15.88 7.33 -12.76
CA ARG A 36 -14.70 8.19 -12.83
C ARG A 36 -13.70 7.79 -11.75
N PHE A 37 -12.41 7.84 -12.11
CA PHE A 37 -11.34 7.44 -11.20
C PHE A 37 -11.38 8.25 -9.90
N GLU A 38 -11.58 9.56 -9.99
CA GLU A 38 -11.55 10.47 -8.84
C GLU A 38 -12.65 10.11 -7.84
N LEU A 39 -13.84 9.79 -8.34
CA LEU A 39 -14.98 9.38 -7.51
C LEU A 39 -14.74 8.01 -6.87
N PHE A 40 -14.22 7.05 -7.63
CA PHE A 40 -13.81 5.75 -7.09
C PHE A 40 -12.80 5.91 -5.95
N TYR A 41 -11.86 6.83 -6.09
CA TYR A 41 -10.84 7.07 -5.08
C TYR A 41 -11.40 7.72 -3.81
N TRP A 42 -12.37 8.63 -3.93
CA TRP A 42 -13.11 9.16 -2.78
C TRP A 42 -13.86 8.05 -2.03
N ASP A 43 -14.58 7.20 -2.76
CA ASP A 43 -15.30 6.05 -2.19
C ASP A 43 -14.32 5.10 -1.47
N TYR A 44 -13.17 4.85 -2.09
CA TYR A 44 -12.10 4.04 -1.51
C TYR A 44 -11.56 4.63 -0.20
N VAL A 45 -11.23 5.92 -0.16
CA VAL A 45 -10.70 6.58 1.05
C VAL A 45 -11.73 6.54 2.18
N ILE A 46 -13.01 6.80 1.90
CA ILE A 46 -14.09 6.71 2.88
C ILE A 46 -14.23 5.27 3.38
N GLY A 47 -14.22 4.28 2.48
CA GLY A 47 -14.27 2.87 2.83
C GLY A 47 -13.12 2.43 3.74
N VAL A 48 -11.88 2.88 3.44
CA VAL A 48 -10.70 2.63 4.29
C VAL A 48 -10.86 3.27 5.66
N LEU A 49 -11.36 4.51 5.74
CA LEU A 49 -11.61 5.19 7.01
C LEU A 49 -12.66 4.44 7.86
N LEU A 50 -13.79 4.06 7.26
CA LEU A 50 -14.83 3.31 7.94
C LEU A 50 -14.30 1.95 8.42
N MET A 51 -13.57 1.23 7.58
CA MET A 51 -12.98 -0.05 7.95
C MET A 51 -11.94 0.11 9.07
N ALA A 52 -11.12 1.15 9.02
CA ALA A 52 -10.16 1.46 10.08
C ALA A 52 -10.86 1.74 11.42
N LEU A 53 -11.97 2.49 11.42
CA LEU A 53 -12.78 2.73 12.62
C LEU A 53 -13.41 1.44 13.15
N ILE A 54 -14.01 0.64 12.26
CA ILE A 54 -14.59 -0.66 12.64
C ILE A 54 -13.50 -1.52 13.28
N LEU A 55 -12.34 -1.65 12.66
CA LEU A 55 -11.23 -2.44 13.21
C LEU A 55 -10.69 -1.86 14.52
N ALA A 56 -10.56 -0.54 14.66
CA ALA A 56 -10.10 0.09 15.89
C ALA A 56 -11.03 -0.18 17.08
N PHE A 57 -12.35 -0.09 16.88
CA PHE A 57 -13.35 -0.35 17.92
C PHE A 57 -13.70 -1.84 18.09
N THR A 58 -13.30 -2.70 17.17
CA THR A 58 -13.45 -4.16 17.29
C THR A 58 -12.12 -4.81 17.65
N LEU A 59 -11.33 -5.30 16.68
CA LEU A 59 -10.06 -5.98 16.94
C LEU A 59 -9.07 -5.10 17.74
N GLY A 60 -9.10 -3.78 17.58
CA GLY A 60 -8.27 -2.84 18.35
C GLY A 60 -8.70 -2.68 19.81
N SER A 61 -9.94 -3.03 20.15
CA SER A 61 -10.51 -2.78 21.50
C SER A 61 -10.95 -4.05 22.22
N ILE A 62 -11.27 -5.12 21.49
CA ILE A 62 -11.72 -6.41 22.00
C ILE A 62 -10.51 -7.35 22.05
N GLY A 63 -10.26 -7.94 23.22
CA GLY A 63 -9.21 -8.94 23.42
C GLY A 63 -8.58 -8.82 24.80
N GLU A 64 -8.06 -9.94 25.30
CA GLU A 64 -7.54 -10.06 26.68
C GLU A 64 -6.13 -9.48 26.85
N LYS A 65 -5.43 -9.22 25.74
CA LYS A 65 -4.06 -8.71 25.72
C LYS A 65 -4.01 -7.27 25.20
N GLY A 66 -3.08 -6.46 25.73
CA GLY A 66 -2.91 -5.06 25.36
C GLY A 66 -3.99 -4.12 25.91
N ARG A 67 -3.98 -2.86 25.47
CA ARG A 67 -4.95 -1.84 25.90
C ARG A 67 -6.01 -1.60 24.82
N PRO A 68 -7.23 -1.16 25.18
CA PRO A 68 -8.23 -0.74 24.21
C PRO A 68 -7.80 0.53 23.43
N PHE A 69 -8.26 0.66 22.19
CA PHE A 69 -7.91 1.78 21.29
C PHE A 69 -8.07 3.16 21.95
N LEU A 70 -9.19 3.39 22.66
CA LEU A 70 -9.49 4.70 23.25
C LEU A 70 -8.54 5.06 24.40
N GLU A 71 -8.05 4.06 25.13
CA GLU A 71 -7.04 4.25 26.18
C GLU A 71 -5.67 4.54 25.57
N ASP A 72 -5.31 3.80 24.50
CA ASP A 72 -4.07 4.05 23.76
C ASP A 72 -4.05 5.45 23.12
N LEU A 73 -5.21 5.95 22.67
CA LEU A 73 -5.35 7.31 22.15
C LEU A 73 -5.21 8.37 23.26
N ARG A 74 -5.80 8.14 24.43
CA ARG A 74 -5.77 9.09 25.56
C ARG A 74 -4.38 9.26 26.16
N GLN A 75 -3.58 8.19 26.23
CA GLN A 75 -2.22 8.27 26.76
C GLN A 75 -1.21 8.85 25.75
N ALA A 76 -1.55 8.85 24.45
CA ALA A 76 -0.62 9.26 23.41
C ALA A 76 -0.32 10.76 23.51
N GLN A 77 0.97 11.10 23.51
CA GLN A 77 1.42 12.49 23.62
C GLN A 77 1.03 13.28 22.35
N TRP A 78 0.69 14.57 22.52
CA TRP A 78 0.34 15.45 21.40
C TRP A 78 1.33 15.42 20.22
N PRO A 79 2.66 15.43 20.42
CA PRO A 79 3.61 15.34 19.31
C PRO A 79 3.49 14.03 18.53
N ALA A 80 3.29 12.90 19.21
CA ALA A 80 3.17 11.59 18.57
C ALA A 80 1.90 11.50 17.70
N GLN A 81 0.78 12.05 18.19
CA GLN A 81 -0.45 12.16 17.42
C GLN A 81 -0.28 13.07 16.20
N GLY A 82 0.42 14.19 16.37
CA GLY A 82 0.74 15.11 15.26
C GLY A 82 1.56 14.45 14.16
N TRP A 83 2.60 13.69 14.52
CA TRP A 83 3.41 12.93 13.55
C TRP A 83 2.61 11.84 12.86
N ALA A 84 1.74 11.13 13.57
CA ALA A 84 0.88 10.12 12.97
C ALA A 84 -0.09 10.74 11.95
N LEU A 85 -0.69 11.89 12.28
CA LEU A 85 -1.59 12.61 11.37
C LEU A 85 -0.84 13.13 10.14
N LEU A 86 0.32 13.76 10.34
CA LEU A 86 1.15 14.26 9.24
C LEU A 86 1.62 13.13 8.33
N GLY A 87 2.02 11.99 8.91
CA GLY A 87 2.37 10.78 8.16
C GLY A 87 1.20 10.30 7.31
N GLY A 88 -0.02 10.31 7.85
CA GLY A 88 -1.24 9.99 7.11
C GLY A 88 -1.53 10.95 5.94
N VAL A 89 -1.35 12.26 6.15
CA VAL A 89 -1.51 13.28 5.09
C VAL A 89 -0.50 13.06 3.97
N VAL A 90 0.79 12.88 4.32
CA VAL A 90 1.86 12.63 3.33
C VAL A 90 1.60 11.33 2.58
N PHE A 91 1.18 10.26 3.28
CA PHE A 91 0.85 8.98 2.68
C PHE A 91 -0.32 9.10 1.69
N ASN A 92 -1.38 9.83 2.05
CA ASN A 92 -2.51 10.04 1.14
C ASN A 92 -2.10 10.86 -0.09
N ALA A 93 -1.33 11.94 0.08
CA ALA A 93 -0.80 12.73 -1.01
C ALA A 93 0.06 11.88 -1.98
N ALA A 94 0.92 11.01 -1.45
CA ALA A 94 1.71 10.07 -2.24
C ALA A 94 0.82 9.11 -3.06
N ASN A 95 -0.28 8.63 -2.49
CA ASN A 95 -1.22 7.78 -3.24
C ASN A 95 -1.97 8.55 -4.34
N ILE A 96 -2.35 9.82 -4.13
CA ILE A 96 -2.95 10.65 -5.19
C ILE A 96 -1.95 10.85 -6.34
N LEU A 97 -0.67 11.07 -6.03
CA LEU A 97 0.38 11.17 -7.04
C LEU A 97 0.61 9.85 -7.79
N LEU A 98 0.60 8.72 -7.08
CA LEU A 98 0.70 7.38 -7.68
C LEU A 98 -0.46 7.15 -8.66
N VAL A 99 -1.67 7.53 -8.24
CA VAL A 99 -2.87 7.50 -9.08
C VAL A 99 -2.71 8.35 -10.34
N ALA A 100 -2.22 9.58 -10.21
CA ALA A 100 -2.00 10.46 -11.34
C ALA A 100 -0.96 9.85 -12.31
N ALA A 101 0.10 9.23 -11.77
CA ALA A 101 1.08 8.51 -12.57
C ALA A 101 0.46 7.31 -13.30
N ILE A 102 -0.45 6.56 -12.65
CA ILE A 102 -1.20 5.46 -13.28
C ILE A 102 -2.06 5.97 -14.43
N ALA A 103 -2.73 7.11 -14.28
CA ALA A 103 -3.55 7.70 -15.34
C ALA A 103 -2.74 8.13 -16.57
N LEU A 104 -1.48 8.56 -16.37
CA LEU A 104 -0.59 9.03 -17.44
C LEU A 104 0.24 7.92 -18.10
N ALA A 105 0.82 7.02 -17.30
CA ALA A 105 1.79 6.02 -17.76
C ALA A 105 1.22 4.58 -17.78
N GLY A 106 -0.01 4.39 -17.29
CA GLY A 106 -0.65 3.09 -17.17
C GLY A 106 -0.19 2.31 -15.92
N MET A 107 -1.06 1.41 -15.46
CA MET A 107 -0.86 0.61 -14.24
C MET A 107 0.39 -0.29 -14.33
N ALA A 108 0.72 -0.80 -15.52
CA ALA A 108 1.86 -1.70 -15.75
C ALA A 108 3.23 -1.03 -15.54
N VAL A 109 3.32 0.31 -15.63
CA VAL A 109 4.58 1.05 -15.46
C VAL A 109 4.58 1.83 -14.15
N ALA A 110 3.50 2.55 -13.86
CA ALA A 110 3.43 3.43 -12.69
C ALA A 110 3.49 2.65 -11.37
N PHE A 111 2.89 1.45 -11.31
CA PHE A 111 2.84 0.67 -10.07
C PHE A 111 4.20 0.04 -9.72
N PRO A 112 4.91 -0.66 -10.63
CA PRO A 112 6.27 -1.15 -10.35
C PRO A 112 7.25 -0.02 -10.00
N VAL A 113 7.19 1.11 -10.73
CA VAL A 113 8.09 2.25 -10.46
C VAL A 113 7.76 2.90 -9.11
N GLY A 114 6.49 3.23 -8.86
CA GLY A 114 6.09 3.92 -7.63
C GLY A 114 6.33 3.09 -6.37
N ILE A 115 5.72 1.90 -6.31
CA ILE A 115 5.80 1.04 -5.12
C ILE A 115 7.18 0.38 -5.01
N GLY A 116 7.78 -0.02 -6.13
CA GLY A 116 9.09 -0.67 -6.13
C GLY A 116 10.22 0.28 -5.71
N LEU A 117 10.22 1.53 -6.16
CA LEU A 117 11.19 2.52 -5.66
C LEU A 117 10.95 2.87 -4.20
N ALA A 118 9.69 3.01 -3.77
CA ALA A 118 9.36 3.23 -2.37
C ALA A 118 9.87 2.09 -1.47
N LEU A 119 9.77 0.84 -1.94
CA LEU A 119 10.33 -0.32 -1.24
C LEU A 119 11.85 -0.22 -1.12
N ILE A 120 12.57 0.05 -2.21
CA ILE A 120 14.04 0.16 -2.20
C ILE A 120 14.50 1.28 -1.27
N VAL A 121 13.96 2.49 -1.43
CA VAL A 121 14.34 3.65 -0.61
C VAL A 121 13.96 3.41 0.85
N GLY A 122 12.75 2.90 1.11
CA GLY A 122 12.26 2.61 2.44
C GLY A 122 13.12 1.56 3.16
N THR A 123 13.54 0.50 2.46
CA THR A 123 14.44 -0.51 3.02
C THR A 123 15.81 0.09 3.36
N ILE A 124 16.39 0.93 2.51
CA ILE A 124 17.67 1.60 2.79
C ILE A 124 17.56 2.49 4.02
N VAL A 125 16.55 3.37 4.07
CA VAL A 125 16.34 4.31 5.18
C VAL A 125 16.10 3.55 6.49
N ASN A 126 15.26 2.52 6.46
CA ASN A 126 14.99 1.69 7.65
C ASN A 126 16.24 0.94 8.11
N TYR A 127 17.04 0.39 7.19
CA TYR A 127 18.25 -0.35 7.56
C TYR A 127 19.33 0.56 8.18
N ILE A 128 19.45 1.81 7.68
CA ILE A 128 20.35 2.80 8.29
C ILE A 128 19.91 3.15 9.71
N ASN A 129 18.60 3.34 9.92
CA ASN A 129 18.07 3.72 11.23
C ASN A 129 18.09 2.54 12.23
N GLN A 130 17.79 1.34 11.77
CA GLN A 130 17.69 0.15 12.60
C GLN A 130 18.16 -1.10 11.81
N PRO A 131 19.47 -1.41 11.84
CA PRO A 131 20.04 -2.50 11.05
C PRO A 131 19.61 -3.86 11.61
N THR A 132 18.46 -4.33 11.14
CA THR A 132 17.83 -5.58 11.55
C THR A 132 17.66 -6.52 10.37
N GLY A 133 17.77 -7.84 10.62
CA GLY A 133 17.69 -8.87 9.58
C GLY A 133 19.02 -9.18 8.88
N ASN A 134 18.99 -10.12 7.93
CA ASN A 134 20.17 -10.52 7.19
C ASN A 134 20.43 -9.53 6.03
N PRO A 135 21.56 -8.79 6.04
CA PRO A 135 21.84 -7.79 5.02
C PRO A 135 21.95 -8.41 3.62
N VAL A 136 22.57 -9.58 3.49
CA VAL A 136 22.75 -10.22 2.18
C VAL A 136 21.41 -10.47 1.53
N LEU A 137 20.45 -11.05 2.28
CA LEU A 137 19.10 -11.32 1.77
C LEU A 137 18.34 -10.02 1.42
N LEU A 138 18.42 -9.01 2.29
CA LEU A 138 17.76 -7.71 2.09
C LEU A 138 18.27 -6.99 0.83
N PHE A 139 19.58 -6.82 0.72
CA PHE A 139 20.20 -6.11 -0.40
C PHE A 139 20.09 -6.92 -1.69
N SER A 140 20.20 -8.25 -1.65
CA SER A 140 19.95 -9.08 -2.83
C SER A 140 18.50 -8.97 -3.30
N GLY A 141 17.54 -8.94 -2.38
CA GLY A 141 16.12 -8.75 -2.70
C GLY A 141 15.88 -7.39 -3.37
N MET A 142 16.51 -6.33 -2.87
CA MET A 142 16.42 -5.00 -3.50
C MET A 142 16.99 -4.96 -4.91
N VAL A 143 18.12 -5.62 -5.17
CA VAL A 143 18.69 -5.72 -6.52
C VAL A 143 17.74 -6.46 -7.47
N LEU A 144 17.13 -7.54 -7.01
CA LEU A 144 16.13 -8.28 -7.78
C LEU A 144 14.90 -7.42 -8.10
N VAL A 145 14.40 -6.66 -7.13
CA VAL A 145 13.29 -5.71 -7.35
C VAL A 145 13.67 -4.64 -8.37
N ALA A 146 14.86 -4.04 -8.26
CA ALA A 146 15.34 -3.05 -9.21
C ALA A 146 15.44 -3.62 -10.64
N ALA A 147 15.97 -4.85 -10.77
CA ALA A 147 16.04 -5.55 -12.05
C ALA A 147 14.63 -5.81 -12.62
N ALA A 148 13.67 -6.24 -11.79
CA ALA A 148 12.30 -6.47 -12.21
C ALA A 148 11.64 -5.21 -12.76
N ILE A 149 11.78 -4.06 -12.08
CA ILE A 149 11.24 -2.77 -12.55
C ILE A 149 11.82 -2.40 -13.93
N VAL A 150 13.13 -2.58 -14.12
CA VAL A 150 13.80 -2.30 -15.40
C VAL A 150 13.27 -3.23 -16.49
N LEU A 151 13.15 -4.52 -16.21
CA LEU A 151 12.64 -5.51 -17.17
C LEU A 151 11.18 -5.22 -17.54
N ASP A 152 10.32 -4.87 -16.58
CA ASP A 152 8.93 -4.48 -16.83
C ASP A 152 8.85 -3.26 -17.73
N ALA A 153 9.64 -2.21 -17.46
CA ALA A 153 9.69 -1.02 -18.30
C ALA A 153 10.17 -1.33 -19.73
N LEU A 154 11.18 -2.19 -19.87
CA LEU A 154 11.70 -2.62 -21.18
C LEU A 154 10.67 -3.46 -21.95
N ALA A 155 9.97 -4.36 -21.27
CA ALA A 155 8.90 -5.17 -21.86
C ALA A 155 7.73 -4.27 -22.31
N TYR A 156 7.36 -3.28 -21.49
CA TYR A 156 6.31 -2.33 -21.83
C TYR A 156 6.63 -1.52 -23.09
N ARG A 157 7.90 -1.12 -23.28
CA ARG A 157 8.34 -0.43 -24.51
C ARG A 157 8.27 -1.30 -25.77
N ARG A 158 8.26 -2.63 -25.63
CA ARG A 158 8.22 -3.60 -26.74
C ARG A 158 6.81 -4.07 -27.07
N LEU A 159 5.83 -3.79 -26.21
CA LEU A 159 4.43 -4.01 -26.56
C LEU A 159 4.11 -3.17 -27.80
N PRO A 160 3.55 -3.76 -28.87
CA PRO A 160 3.09 -2.99 -30.01
C PRO A 160 2.14 -1.92 -29.46
N SER A 161 2.39 -0.64 -29.78
CA SER A 161 1.35 0.37 -29.61
C SER A 161 0.15 -0.18 -30.34
N GLN A 162 -0.89 -0.57 -29.60
CA GLN A 162 -2.19 -0.81 -30.16
C GLN A 162 -2.65 0.57 -30.63
N LYS A 163 -2.16 0.99 -31.80
CA LYS A 163 -2.80 2.00 -32.62
C LYS A 163 -4.25 1.56 -32.66
N GLU A 164 -5.13 2.43 -32.22
CA GLU A 164 -6.55 2.35 -32.48
C GLU A 164 -6.74 2.18 -34.00
N SER A 165 -6.75 0.93 -34.45
CA SER A 165 -7.52 0.49 -35.60
C SER A 165 -8.97 0.50 -35.13
N GLY A 166 -9.55 1.69 -35.10
CA GLY A 166 -10.94 1.98 -34.78
C GLY A 166 -11.41 3.18 -35.59
N GLY A 167 -11.16 3.16 -36.90
CA GLY A 167 -11.87 4.00 -37.85
C GLY A 167 -13.18 3.33 -38.26
N GLY A 168 -14.26 4.11 -38.32
CA GLY A 168 -15.59 3.72 -38.79
C GLY A 168 -16.68 4.45 -38.04
#